data_AF-W1Y8C5-F1
#
_entry.id   AF-W1Y8C5-F1
#
_cell.length_a   1.000
_cell.length_b   1.000
_cell.length_c   1.000
_cell.angle_alpha   90.00
_cell.angle_beta   90.00
_cell.angle_gamma   90.00
#
_symmetry.space_group_name_H-M   'P 1'
#
loop_
_entity.id
_entity.type
_entity.pdbx_description
1 polymer ?
#
loop_
_entity_poly.entity_id
_entity_poly.type
_entity_poly.pdbx_seq_one_letter_code
_entity_poly.pdbx_strand_id
1 'polypeptide(L)' 'MLSKGLEMKIRPLEKRDLPYIYQQENSRKVMALWFQEAYTSFDELQLLYERHVLDQTE' A
#
# COMPACT_ATOMS: atom_id res chain seq x y z
N MET A 1 -6.43 -25.77 23.99
CA MET A 1 -5.18 -25.33 23.36
C MET A 1 -5.48 -24.09 22.55
N LEU A 2 -5.10 -22.91 23.02
CA LEU A 2 -5.21 -21.69 22.21
C LEU A 2 -4.17 -21.80 21.10
N SER A 3 -4.62 -21.79 19.84
CA SER A 3 -3.74 -21.64 18.69
C SER A 3 -2.89 -20.41 18.94
N LYS A 4 -1.56 -20.60 19.04
CA LYS A 4 -0.60 -19.50 19.05
C LYS A 4 -0.91 -18.67 17.80
N GLY A 5 -1.60 -17.54 17.96
CA GLY A 5 -2.01 -16.71 16.84
C GLY A 5 -0.75 -16.35 16.04
N LEU A 6 -0.83 -16.42 14.71
CA LEU A 6 0.24 -15.94 13.85
C LEU A 6 0.60 -14.53 14.30
N GLU A 7 1.84 -14.36 14.76
CA GLU A 7 2.34 -13.08 15.25
C GLU A 7 2.40 -12.12 14.05
N MET A 8 1.53 -11.11 14.06
CA MET A 8 1.50 -10.09 13.02
C MET A 8 2.70 -9.16 13.20
N LYS A 9 3.53 -9.05 12.17
CA LYS A 9 4.69 -8.14 12.15
C LYS A 9 4.42 -7.00 11.19
N ILE A 10 4.64 -5.78 11.66
CA ILE A 10 4.51 -4.56 10.88
C ILE A 10 5.92 -4.02 10.61
N ARG A 11 6.15 -3.55 9.38
CA ARG A 11 7.38 -2.88 8.94
C ARG A 11 7.04 -1.74 7.97
N PRO A 12 7.94 -0.78 7.73
CA PRO A 12 7.75 0.23 6.70
C PRO A 12 7.49 -0.38 5.32
N LEU A 13 6.70 0.31 4.49
CA LEU A 13 6.49 0.00 3.09
C LEU A 13 7.79 0.19 2.32
N GLU A 14 8.14 -0.77 1.45
CA GLU A 14 9.33 -0.69 0.61
C GLU A 14 8.95 -0.77 -0.88
N LYS A 15 9.85 -0.33 -1.78
CA LYS A 15 9.62 -0.35 -3.24
C LYS A 15 9.22 -1.72 -3.79
N ARG A 16 9.71 -2.81 -3.18
CA ARG A 16 9.36 -4.20 -3.56
C ARG A 16 7.89 -4.57 -3.28
N ASP A 17 7.20 -3.82 -2.44
CA ASP A 17 5.82 -4.07 -2.05
C ASP A 17 4.82 -3.36 -2.99
N LEU A 18 5.27 -2.41 -3.80
CA LEU A 18 4.42 -1.62 -4.70
C LEU A 18 3.56 -2.45 -5.66
N PRO A 19 4.00 -3.61 -6.20
CA PRO A 19 3.13 -4.45 -7.01
C PRO A 19 1.87 -4.94 -6.26
N TYR A 20 1.97 -5.17 -4.95
CA TYR A 20 0.82 -5.54 -4.13
C TYR A 20 -0.09 -4.33 -3.89
N ILE A 21 0.50 -3.16 -3.56
CA ILE A 21 -0.24 -1.91 -3.38
C ILE A 21 -1.01 -1.54 -4.64
N TYR A 22 -0.39 -1.65 -5.81
CA TYR A 22 -1.01 -1.41 -7.11
C TYR A 22 -2.30 -2.22 -7.31
N GLN A 23 -2.31 -3.49 -6.89
CA GLN A 23 -3.49 -4.34 -6.96
C GLN A 23 -4.61 -3.85 -6.02
N GLN A 24 -4.24 -3.32 -4.85
CA GLN A 24 -5.20 -2.78 -3.89
C GLN A 24 -5.77 -1.44 -4.36
N GLU A 25 -4.94 -0.54 -4.89
CA GLU A 25 -5.37 0.78 -5.41
C GLU A 25 -6.22 0.67 -6.67
N ASN A 26 -6.07 -0.40 -7.46
CA ASN A 26 -6.96 -0.65 -8.60
C ASN A 26 -8.16 -1.55 -8.25
N SER A 27 -8.31 -1.93 -6.98
CA SER A 27 -9.48 -2.69 -6.51
C SER A 27 -10.61 -1.75 -6.11
N ARG A 28 -11.68 -1.71 -6.91
CA ARG A 28 -12.89 -0.91 -6.61
C ARG A 28 -13.44 -1.14 -5.21
N LYS A 29 -13.43 -2.39 -4.73
CA LYS A 29 -13.95 -2.71 -3.40
C LYS A 29 -13.08 -2.13 -2.28
N VAL A 30 -11.75 -2.13 -2.47
CA VAL A 30 -10.82 -1.60 -1.47
C VAL A 30 -10.84 -0.08 -1.51
N MET A 31 -10.75 0.55 -2.68
CA MET A 31 -10.78 2.01 -2.81
C MET A 31 -12.11 2.63 -2.41
N ALA A 32 -13.23 1.92 -2.55
CA ALA A 32 -14.50 2.36 -1.99
C ALA A 32 -14.45 2.51 -0.45
N LEU A 33 -13.65 1.71 0.26
CA LEU A 33 -13.45 1.87 1.70
C LEU A 33 -12.60 3.09 2.05
N TRP A 34 -11.75 3.53 1.11
CA TRP A 34 -10.84 4.66 1.29
C TRP A 34 -11.35 5.96 0.65
N PHE A 35 -12.56 5.93 0.08
CA PHE A 35 -13.17 7.06 -0.62
C PHE A 35 -12.29 7.62 -1.74
N GLN A 36 -11.52 6.73 -2.40
CA GLN A 36 -10.62 7.06 -3.52
C GLN A 36 -11.14 6.44 -4.82
N GLU A 37 -10.64 6.93 -5.95
CA GLU A 37 -10.88 6.31 -7.25
C GLU A 37 -10.03 5.05 -7.41
N ALA A 38 -10.59 4.02 -8.04
CA ALA A 38 -9.92 2.73 -8.25
C ALA A 38 -9.16 2.69 -9.58
N TYR A 39 -8.30 3.67 -9.78
CA TYR A 39 -7.50 3.77 -10.99
C TYR A 39 -6.22 4.54 -10.70
N THR A 40 -5.09 3.85 -10.82
CA THR A 40 -3.75 4.46 -10.72
C THR A 40 -2.85 3.66 -11.64
N SER A 41 -2.00 4.34 -12.43
CA SER A 41 -0.99 3.63 -13.24
C SER A 41 0.17 3.17 -12.37
N PHE A 42 0.86 2.09 -12.76
CA PHE A 42 1.98 1.60 -11.94
C PHE A 42 3.14 2.62 -11.88
N ASP A 43 3.40 3.32 -12.99
CA ASP A 43 4.42 4.37 -13.06
C ASP A 43 4.10 5.55 -12.15
N GLU A 44 2.82 5.96 -12.08
CA GLU A 44 2.35 7.01 -11.18
C GLU A 44 2.52 6.62 -9.71
N LEU A 45 2.15 5.40 -9.33
CA LEU A 45 2.35 4.88 -7.97
C LEU A 45 3.84 4.86 -7.59
N GLN A 46 4.72 4.45 -8.50
CA GLN A 46 6.17 4.47 -8.26
C GLN A 46 6.70 5.90 -8.09
N LEU A 47 6.25 6.83 -8.93
CA LEU A 47 6.65 8.23 -8.86
C LEU A 47 6.22 8.88 -7.55
N LEU A 48 4.99 8.60 -7.07
CA LEU A 48 4.49 9.07 -5.78
C LEU A 48 5.32 8.49 -4.63
N TYR A 49 5.59 7.19 -4.63
CA TYR A 49 6.44 6.57 -3.61
C TYR A 49 7.82 7.23 -3.57
N GLU A 50 8.48 7.43 -4.71
CA GLU A 50 9.81 8.04 -4.77
C GLU A 50 9.83 9.49 -4.27
N ARG A 51 8.77 10.25 -4.51
CA ARG A 51 8.63 11.63 -4.01
C ARG A 51 8.49 11.68 -2.49
N HIS A 52 7.82 10.70 -1.89
CA HIS A 52 7.45 10.75 -0.47
C HIS A 52 8.28 9.85 0.45
N VAL A 53 9.05 8.89 -0.07
CA VAL A 53 9.83 7.94 0.77
C VAL A 53 10.87 8.60 1.68
N LEU A 54 11.34 9.80 1.31
CA LEU A 54 12.30 10.60 2.10
C LEU A 54 11.64 11.78 2.80
N ASP A 55 10.32 11.94 2.66
CA ASP A 55 9.60 13.03 3.30
C ASP A 55 9.53 12.76 4.81
N GLN A 56 10.15 13.65 5.60
CA GLN A 56 10.19 13.59 7.06
C GLN A 56 9.30 14.66 7.69
N THR A 57 8.44 15.33 6.90
CA THR A 57 7.63 16.45 7.37
C THR A 57 6.26 16.06 7.96
N GLU A 58 6.06 14.79 8.31
CA GLU A 58 4.88 14.35 9.08
C GLU A 58 4.94 14.70 10.57
#